data_AF-A0A6A3AG78-F1
#
_entry.id   AF-A0A6A3AG78-F1
#
_cell.length_a   1.000
_cell.length_b   1.000
_cell.length_c   1.000
_cell.angle_alpha   90.00
_cell.angle_beta   90.00
_cell.angle_gamma   90.00
#
_symmetry.space_group_name_H-M   'P 1'
#
loop_
_entity.id
_entity.type
_entity.pdbx_description
1 polymer ?
#
loop_
_entity_poly.entity_id
_entity_poly.type
_entity_poly.pdbx_seq_one_letter_code
_entity_poly.pdbx_strand_id
1 'polypeptide(L)' 'MLLRRNVKESRSYIKKLFNNKKTEPSIRSCLDVCLQIYALAIFDAKEAFQDYNAKRYGDANTHVNAVGVAPHDL' A
#
# COMPACT_ATOMS: atom_id res chain seq x y z
N MET A 1 -4.28 -11.19 -8.03
CA MET A 1 -3.03 -10.45 -8.27
C MET A 1 -2.16 -10.48 -7.03
N LEU A 2 -0.91 -10.95 -7.16
CA LEU A 2 0.06 -11.09 -6.06
C LEU A 2 0.36 -9.75 -5.37
N LEU A 3 0.55 -8.68 -6.15
CA LEU A 3 0.83 -7.33 -5.64
C LEU A 3 -0.17 -6.90 -4.55
N ARG A 4 -1.47 -6.97 -4.84
CA ARG A 4 -2.53 -6.58 -3.89
C ARG A 4 -2.50 -7.40 -2.60
N ARG A 5 -2.12 -8.69 -2.65
CA ARG A 5 -2.01 -9.53 -1.45
C ARG A 5 -0.84 -9.06 -0.60
N ASN A 6 0.33 -8.87 -1.20
CA ASN A 6 1.54 -8.42 -0.50
C ASN A 6 1.31 -7.06 0.18
N VAL A 7 0.73 -6.08 -0.53
CA VAL A 7 0.43 -4.76 0.04
C VAL A 7 -0.55 -4.87 1.22
N LYS A 8 -1.58 -5.73 1.12
CA LYS A 8 -2.50 -5.97 2.25
C LYS A 8 -1.82 -6.60 3.46
N GLU A 9 -0.92 -7.57 3.23
CA GLU A 9 -0.17 -8.22 4.30
C GLU A 9 0.78 -7.25 5.01
N SER A 10 1.52 -6.45 4.25
CA SER A 10 2.35 -5.36 4.80
C SER A 10 1.51 -4.38 5.62
N ARG A 11 0.35 -3.93 5.11
CA ARG A 11 -0.54 -3.04 5.86
C ARG A 11 -1.04 -3.68 7.16
N SER A 12 -1.38 -4.96 7.12
CA SER A 12 -1.79 -5.73 8.30
C SER A 12 -0.66 -5.80 9.34
N TYR A 13 0.57 -6.00 8.89
CA TYR A 13 1.75 -6.00 9.75
C TYR A 13 2.01 -4.63 10.39
N ILE A 14 1.98 -3.54 9.60
CA ILE A 14 2.10 -2.16 10.09
C ILE A 14 1.02 -1.87 11.14
N LYS A 15 -0.23 -2.32 10.92
CA LYS A 15 -1.31 -2.16 11.91
C LYS A 15 -1.03 -2.88 13.23
N LYS A 16 -0.39 -4.05 13.19
CA LYS A 16 0.04 -4.76 14.41
C LYS A 16 1.10 -3.96 15.16
N LEU A 17 2.08 -3.37 14.45
CA LEU A 17 3.09 -2.49 15.04
C LEU A 17 2.47 -1.23 15.66
N PHE A 18 1.51 -0.60 14.96
CA PHE A 18 0.82 0.60 15.43
C PHE A 18 0.02 0.36 16.72
N ASN A 19 -0.61 -0.82 16.83
CA ASN A 19 -1.40 -1.21 18.00
C ASN A 19 -0.54 -1.71 19.18
N ASN A 20 0.77 -1.90 18.98
CA ASN A 20 1.65 -2.30 20.06
C ASN A 20 1.85 -1.12 21.05
N LYS A 21 1.51 -1.34 22.32
CA LYS A 21 1.62 -0.33 23.37
C LYS A 21 3.05 0.09 23.68
N LYS A 22 4.05 -0.70 23.26
CA LYS A 22 5.48 -0.41 23.45
C LYS A 22 6.08 0.44 22.33
N THR A 23 5.31 0.76 21.29
CA THR A 23 5.79 1.57 20.17
C THR A 23 5.96 3.02 20.61
N GLU A 24 7.16 3.57 20.39
CA GLU A 24 7.46 4.96 20.73
C GLU A 24 6.57 5.95 19.96
N PRO A 25 6.25 7.12 20.54
CA PRO A 25 5.36 8.08 19.89
C PRO A 25 5.82 8.54 18.50
N SER A 26 7.12 8.75 18.31
CA SER A 26 7.71 9.13 17.01
C SER A 26 7.50 8.05 15.95
N ILE A 27 7.75 6.78 16.31
CA ILE A 27 7.51 5.62 15.45
C ILE A 27 6.02 5.49 15.15
N ARG A 28 5.15 5.78 16.13
CA ARG A 28 3.70 5.69 15.96
C ARG A 28 3.16 6.67 14.91
N SER A 29 3.67 7.90 14.89
CA SER A 29 3.33 8.88 13.84
C SER A 29 3.76 8.41 12.45
N CYS A 30 4.96 7.84 12.33
CA CYS A 30 5.43 7.24 11.08
C CYS A 30 4.51 6.08 10.64
N LEU A 31 4.16 5.18 11.56
CA LEU A 31 3.28 4.05 11.26
C LEU A 31 1.87 4.48 10.83
N ASP A 32 1.35 5.60 11.35
CA ASP A 32 0.07 6.15 10.90
C ASP A 32 0.14 6.60 9.44
N VAL A 33 1.21 7.30 9.06
CA VAL A 33 1.48 7.68 7.67
C VAL A 33 1.60 6.43 6.78
N CYS A 34 2.36 5.42 7.21
CA CYS A 34 2.44 4.14 6.51
C CYS A 34 1.05 3.50 6.30
N LEU A 35 0.16 3.55 7.30
CA LEU A 35 -1.18 2.96 7.19
C LEU A 35 -2.04 3.64 6.12
N GLN A 36 -1.88 4.95 5.95
CA GLN A 36 -2.57 5.76 4.94
C GLN A 36 -2.00 5.48 3.55
N ILE A 37 -0.67 5.51 3.40
CA ILE A 37 0.03 5.21 2.15
C ILE A 37 -0.31 3.80 1.65
N TYR A 38 -0.25 2.78 2.53
CA TYR A 38 -0.61 1.42 2.15
C TYR A 38 -2.10 1.23 1.86
N ALA A 39 -2.98 2.09 2.38
CA ALA A 39 -4.39 2.07 2.00
C ALA A 39 -4.59 2.53 0.54
N LEU A 40 -3.87 3.57 0.12
CA LEU A 40 -3.82 4.04 -1.27
C LEU A 40 -3.22 2.96 -2.19
N ALA A 41 -2.08 2.38 -1.82
CA ALA A 41 -1.46 1.31 -2.60
C ALA A 41 -2.37 0.07 -2.78
N ILE A 42 -3.25 -0.24 -1.83
CA ILE A 42 -4.26 -1.32 -2.00
C ILE A 42 -5.30 -0.94 -3.06
N PHE A 43 -5.69 0.33 -3.10
CA PHE A 43 -6.59 0.87 -4.11
C PHE A 43 -5.94 0.82 -5.49
N ASP A 44 -4.72 1.33 -5.64
CA ASP A 44 -3.99 1.29 -6.92
C ASP A 44 -3.75 -0.15 -7.42
N ALA A 45 -3.36 -1.07 -6.52
CA ALA A 45 -3.21 -2.48 -6.90
C ALA A 45 -4.53 -3.15 -7.32
N LYS A 46 -5.68 -2.61 -6.91
CA LYS A 46 -7.01 -3.06 -7.33
C LYS A 46 -7.35 -2.49 -8.71
N GLU A 47 -7.16 -1.19 -8.92
CA GLU A 47 -7.43 -0.52 -10.21
C GLU A 47 -6.50 -1.05 -11.30
N ALA A 48 -5.20 -1.23 -11.03
CA ALA A 48 -4.26 -1.88 -11.93
C ALA A 48 -4.75 -3.23 -12.46
N PHE A 49 -5.35 -4.05 -11.58
CA PHE A 49 -5.89 -5.35 -11.96
C PHE A 49 -7.14 -5.21 -12.85
N GLN A 50 -7.99 -4.22 -12.58
CA GLN A 50 -9.18 -3.95 -13.38
C GLN A 50 -8.80 -3.43 -14.77
N ASP A 51 -7.85 -2.50 -14.85
CA ASP A 51 -7.33 -1.96 -16.11
C ASP A 51 -6.64 -3.03 -16.94
N TYR A 52 -5.85 -3.90 -16.31
CA TYR A 52 -5.22 -5.03 -16.98
C TYR A 52 -6.25 -5.97 -17.62
N ASN A 53 -7.31 -6.35 -16.88
CA ASN A 53 -8.39 -7.21 -17.41
C ASN A 53 -9.18 -6.51 -18.53
N ALA A 54 -9.31 -5.18 -18.47
CA ALA A 54 -9.93 -4.37 -19.51
C ALA A 54 -8.98 -4.05 -20.69
N LYS A 55 -7.74 -4.59 -20.69
CA LYS A 55 -6.69 -4.33 -21.68
C LYS A 55 -6.25 -2.85 -21.77
N ARG A 56 -6.53 -2.05 -20.75
CA ARG A 56 -6.04 -0.67 -20.61
C ARG A 56 -4.64 -0.68 -19.98
N TYR A 57 -3.65 -1.18 -20.73
CA TYR A 57 -2.32 -1.42 -20.18
C TYR A 57 -1.58 -0.15 -19.74
N GLY A 58 -1.86 1.00 -20.37
CA GLY A 58 -1.31 2.29 -19.95
C GLY A 58 -1.77 2.69 -18.55
N ASP A 59 -3.08 2.58 -18.29
CA ASP A 59 -3.66 2.86 -16.97
C ASP A 59 -3.19 1.84 -15.93
N ALA A 60 -3.16 0.56 -16.31
CA ALA A 60 -2.63 -0.50 -15.46
C ALA A 60 -1.17 -0.23 -15.04
N ASN A 61 -0.32 0.20 -15.97
CA ASN A 61 1.07 0.55 -15.70
C ASN A 61 1.16 1.79 -14.78
N THR A 62 0.31 2.79 -14.98
CA THR A 62 0.24 3.98 -14.13
C THR A 62 -0.08 3.60 -12.68
N HIS A 63 -1.11 2.77 -12.46
CA HIS A 63 -1.46 2.32 -11.11
C HIS A 63 -0.40 1.39 -10.50
N VAL A 64 0.24 0.49 -11.28
CA VAL A 64 1.35 -0.33 -10.75
C VAL A 64 2.51 0.55 -10.29
N ASN A 65 2.85 1.60 -11.04
CA ASN A 65 3.93 2.51 -10.65
C ASN A 65 3.58 3.26 -9.35
N ALA A 66 2.33 3.71 -9.18
CA ALA A 66 1.87 4.36 -7.96
C ALA A 66 2.04 3.46 -6.71
N VAL A 67 1.81 2.14 -6.84
CA VAL A 67 2.06 1.17 -5.75
C VAL A 67 3.54 1.13 -5.34
N GLY A 68 4.46 1.31 -6.29
CA GLY A 68 5.92 1.31 -6.04
C GLY A 68 6.47 2.62 -5.48
N VAL A 69 5.79 3.75 -5.69
CA VAL A 69 6.16 5.06 -5.13
C VAL A 69 5.78 5.16 -3.65
N ALA A 70 4.66 4.56 -3.25
CA ALA A 70 4.19 4.54 -1.87
C ALA A 70 5.28 4.15 -0.82
N PRO A 71 6.08 3.09 -1.02
CA PRO A 71 7.19 2.74 -0.12
C PRO A 71 8.43 3.65 -0.20
N HIS A 72 8.59 4.44 -1.26
CA HIS A 72 9.76 5.30 -1.49
C HIS A 72 9.66 6.65 -0.77
N ASP A 73 8.43 7.10 -0.45
CA ASP A 73 8.17 8.34 0.29
C ASP A 73 8.16 8.16 1.82
N LEU A 74 8.64 7.00 2.31
CA LEU A 74 8.84 6.65 3.73
C LEU A 74 10.31 6.76 4.11
#